data_AF-A0A413WNU4-F1
#
_entry.id   AF-A0A413WNU4-F1
#
_cell.length_a   1.000
_cell.length_b   1.000
_cell.length_c   1.000
_cell.angle_alpha   90.00
_cell.angle_beta   90.00
_cell.angle_gamma   90.00
#
_symmetry.space_group_name_H-M   'P 1'
#
loop_
_entity.id
_entity.type
_entity.pdbx_description
1 polymer ?
#
loop_
_entity_poly.entity_id
_entity_poly.type
_entity_poly.pdbx_seq_one_letter_code
_entity_poly.pdbx_strand_id
1 'polypeptide(L)'
;MISLVDTYERLIATGEATRYATTHSTIDSILQASACPVSHHELLAAVSGHAGNPYTPDQLVDSVIEHEMKGAMAVLVVAGYPIQTPLAKAVVLSAFARTNRMNIEKLKELGHADLLVRIQSAERSWKRTYTHLYRSAPSQLCDQLDSLLGGCAVHRVLEAIDFDPNVKTA
;
A
#
# COMPACT_ATOMS: atom_id res chain seq x y z
N MET A 1 10.73 -8.44 7.48
CA MET A 1 9.30 -8.11 7.32
C MET A 1 9.11 -6.63 7.60
N ILE A 2 8.77 -5.87 6.56
CA ILE A 2 8.39 -4.47 6.65
C ILE A 2 7.10 -4.27 7.47
N SER A 3 7.09 -3.22 8.28
CA SER A 3 5.94 -2.75 9.08
C SER A 3 5.27 -1.61 8.32
N LEU A 4 3.98 -1.75 7.98
CA LEU A 4 3.32 -0.70 7.19
C LEU A 4 3.15 0.58 7.99
N VAL A 5 2.88 0.46 9.30
CA VAL A 5 2.78 1.61 10.21
C VAL A 5 4.10 2.38 10.27
N ASP A 6 5.21 1.69 10.51
CA ASP A 6 6.52 2.35 10.64
C ASP A 6 6.95 2.97 9.30
N THR A 7 6.69 2.28 8.18
CA THR A 7 6.95 2.81 6.85
C THR A 7 6.13 4.07 6.57
N TYR A 8 4.82 4.06 6.87
CA TYR A 8 3.96 5.23 6.69
C TYR A 8 4.45 6.42 7.50
N GLU A 9 4.81 6.19 8.77
CA GLU A 9 5.32 7.24 9.66
C GLU A 9 6.67 7.78 9.20
N ARG A 10 7.57 6.90 8.73
CA ARG A 10 8.85 7.30 8.13
C ARG A 10 8.65 8.15 6.87
N LEU A 11 7.73 7.78 5.99
CA LEU A 11 7.43 8.54 4.76
C LEU A 11 6.88 9.94 5.05
N ILE A 12 6.12 10.09 6.14
CA ILE A 12 5.69 11.41 6.64
C ILE A 12 6.88 12.18 7.20
N ALA A 13 7.64 11.58 8.11
CA ALA A 13 8.74 12.25 8.81
C ALA A 13 9.84 12.73 7.85
N THR A 14 10.11 11.97 6.78
CA THR A 14 11.11 12.29 5.75
C THR A 14 10.58 13.21 4.64
N GLY A 15 9.27 13.46 4.61
CA GLY A 15 8.59 14.23 3.57
C GLY A 15 8.55 13.55 2.19
N GLU A 16 8.86 12.26 2.10
CA GLU A 16 8.90 11.52 0.83
C GLU A 16 7.53 11.45 0.15
N ALA A 17 6.46 11.22 0.92
CA ALA A 17 5.10 11.16 0.38
C ALA A 17 4.66 12.51 -0.23
N THR A 18 4.95 13.62 0.46
CA THR A 18 4.65 14.97 -0.04
C THR A 18 5.48 15.29 -1.28
N ARG A 19 6.78 14.97 -1.29
CA ARG A 19 7.62 15.15 -2.48
C ARG A 19 7.09 14.35 -3.67
N TYR A 20 6.68 13.10 -3.45
CA TYR A 20 6.11 12.26 -4.50
C TYR A 20 4.83 12.88 -5.08
N ALA A 21 3.93 13.40 -4.23
CA ALA A 21 2.73 14.11 -4.67
C ALA A 21 3.04 15.43 -5.41
N THR A 22 4.11 16.14 -5.05
CA THR A 22 4.54 17.34 -5.79
C THR A 22 5.09 16.97 -7.17
N THR A 23 5.88 15.90 -7.27
CA THR A 23 6.42 15.41 -8.54
C THR A 23 5.33 14.85 -9.45
N HIS A 24 4.36 14.15 -8.88
CA HIS A 24 3.22 13.55 -9.57
C HIS A 24 1.92 14.25 -9.13
N SER A 25 1.70 15.45 -9.67
CA SER A 25 0.67 16.39 -9.20
C SER A 25 -0.76 16.05 -9.62
N THR A 26 -0.98 14.97 -10.37
CA THR A 26 -2.30 14.50 -10.80
C THR A 26 -2.47 13.01 -10.53
N ILE A 27 -3.72 12.56 -10.34
CA ILE A 27 -4.03 11.13 -10.14
C ILE A 27 -3.50 10.29 -11.32
N ASP A 28 -3.67 10.74 -12.56
CA ASP A 28 -3.17 10.04 -13.74
C ASP A 28 -1.64 9.92 -13.74
N SER A 29 -0.92 11.00 -13.36
CA SER A 29 0.54 10.95 -13.25
C SER A 29 1.02 10.01 -12.14
N ILE A 30 0.24 9.87 -11.05
CA ILE A 30 0.53 8.91 -9.99
C ILE A 30 0.29 7.50 -10.49
N LEU A 31 -0.83 7.22 -11.16
CA LEU A 31 -1.15 5.91 -11.72
C LEU A 31 -0.08 5.43 -12.72
N GLN A 32 0.43 6.33 -13.55
CA GLN A 32 1.54 6.05 -14.47
C GLN A 32 2.85 5.76 -13.72
N ALA A 33 3.12 6.49 -12.64
CA ALA A 33 4.34 6.35 -11.85
C ALA A 33 4.29 5.19 -10.84
N SER A 34 3.11 4.69 -10.50
CA SER A 34 2.90 3.51 -9.65
C SER A 34 3.15 2.19 -10.36
N ALA A 35 3.59 2.21 -11.62
CA ALA A 35 4.15 1.02 -12.25
C ALA A 35 5.30 0.46 -11.40
N CYS A 36 5.44 -0.87 -11.40
CA CYS A 36 6.49 -1.57 -10.66
C CYS A 36 7.88 -0.96 -10.93
N PRO A 37 8.68 -0.65 -9.88
CA PRO A 37 10.06 -0.26 -10.07
C PRO A 37 11.01 -1.43 -10.41
N VAL A 38 10.50 -2.66 -10.43
CA VAL A 38 11.28 -3.91 -10.56
C VAL A 38 10.68 -4.83 -11.63
N SER A 39 11.49 -5.56 -12.38
CA SER A 39 10.97 -6.53 -13.36
C SER A 39 10.48 -7.83 -12.68
N HIS A 40 9.52 -8.52 -13.30
CA HIS A 40 9.03 -9.83 -12.83
C HIS A 40 10.16 -10.86 -12.71
N HIS A 41 11.18 -10.80 -13.58
CA HIS A 41 12.35 -11.68 -13.50
C HIS A 41 13.22 -11.41 -12.26
N GLU A 42 13.49 -10.14 -11.95
CA GLU A 42 14.25 -9.75 -10.74
C GLU A 42 13.48 -10.14 -9.48
N LEU A 43 12.17 -9.98 -9.49
CA LEU A 43 11.28 -10.40 -8.41
C LEU A 43 11.34 -11.91 -8.18
N LEU A 44 11.24 -12.70 -9.25
CA LEU A 44 11.30 -14.16 -9.18
C LEU A 44 12.67 -14.64 -8.70
N ALA A 45 13.75 -14.00 -9.14
CA ALA A 45 15.11 -14.29 -8.68
C ALA A 45 15.30 -13.99 -7.19
N ALA A 46 14.81 -12.83 -6.72
CA ALA A 46 14.85 -12.45 -5.31
C ALA A 46 14.10 -13.51 -4.48
N VAL A 47 12.84 -13.77 -4.82
CA VAL A 47 11.97 -14.71 -4.10
C VAL A 47 12.52 -16.14 -4.07
N SER A 48 13.07 -16.63 -5.18
CA SER A 48 13.58 -18.00 -5.27
C SER A 48 14.79 -18.25 -4.36
N GLY A 49 15.54 -17.20 -4.00
CA GLY A 49 16.68 -17.29 -3.07
C GLY A 49 16.31 -17.43 -1.59
N HIS A 50 15.04 -17.28 -1.21
CA HIS A 50 14.65 -17.07 0.20
C HIS A 50 14.29 -18.34 0.99
N ALA A 51 14.31 -19.53 0.37
CA ALA A 51 14.04 -20.84 1.01
C ALA A 51 12.79 -20.89 1.93
N GLY A 52 11.80 -20.03 1.67
CA GLY A 52 10.58 -19.94 2.47
C GLY A 52 10.70 -19.30 3.86
N ASN A 53 11.78 -18.56 4.13
CA ASN A 53 11.94 -17.86 5.41
C ASN A 53 11.36 -16.42 5.35
N PRO A 54 10.22 -16.14 6.02
CA PRO A 54 9.59 -14.80 6.03
C PRO A 54 10.39 -13.74 6.81
N TYR A 55 11.44 -14.15 7.53
CA TYR A 55 12.28 -13.25 8.33
C TYR A 55 13.55 -12.83 7.61
N THR A 56 13.88 -13.42 6.46
CA THR A 56 15.00 -12.95 5.64
C THR A 56 14.64 -11.57 5.08
N PRO A 57 15.43 -10.52 5.38
CA PRO A 57 15.18 -9.19 4.84
C PRO A 57 15.36 -9.21 3.32
N ASP A 58 14.29 -8.87 2.59
CA ASP A 58 14.34 -8.69 1.14
C ASP A 58 14.15 -7.21 0.84
N GLN A 59 15.26 -6.52 0.57
CA GLN A 59 15.24 -5.08 0.27
C GLN A 59 14.44 -4.77 -0.99
N LEU A 60 14.34 -5.71 -1.92
CA LEU A 60 13.64 -5.51 -3.19
C LEU A 60 12.12 -5.58 -2.96
N VAL A 61 11.62 -6.59 -2.24
CA VAL A 61 10.21 -6.65 -1.86
C VAL A 61 9.81 -5.48 -0.97
N ASP A 62 10.64 -5.13 0.01
CA ASP A 62 10.38 -3.99 0.89
C ASP A 62 10.32 -2.67 0.08
N SER A 63 11.23 -2.46 -0.88
CA SER A 63 11.23 -1.26 -1.75
C SER A 63 9.97 -1.14 -2.61
N VAL A 64 9.43 -2.28 -3.07
CA VAL A 64 8.17 -2.34 -3.83
C VAL A 64 7.00 -1.86 -2.97
N ILE A 65 6.93 -2.33 -1.72
CA ILE A 65 5.86 -1.97 -0.79
C ILE A 65 5.95 -0.48 -0.41
N GLU A 66 7.16 0.04 -0.22
CA GLU A 66 7.40 1.46 0.00
C GLU A 66 6.97 2.31 -1.20
N HIS A 67 7.28 1.87 -2.42
CA HIS A 67 6.84 2.54 -3.65
C HIS A 67 5.33 2.64 -3.74
N GLU A 68 4.65 1.51 -3.52
CA GLU A 68 3.20 1.44 -3.57
C GLU A 68 2.55 2.31 -2.47
N MET A 69 3.15 2.35 -1.27
CA MET A 69 2.66 3.19 -0.18
C MET A 69 2.82 4.68 -0.49
N LYS A 70 3.93 5.09 -1.11
CA LYS A 70 4.12 6.48 -1.57
C LYS A 70 3.04 6.88 -2.57
N GLY A 71 2.74 6.04 -3.55
CA GLY A 71 1.66 6.28 -4.52
C GLY A 71 0.31 6.45 -3.84
N ALA A 72 -0.04 5.52 -2.94
CA ALA A 72 -1.31 5.55 -2.19
C ALA A 72 -1.44 6.80 -1.32
N MET A 73 -0.36 7.22 -0.65
CA MET A 73 -0.33 8.47 0.14
C MET A 73 -0.44 9.70 -0.77
N ALA A 74 0.23 9.70 -1.91
CA ALA A 74 0.22 10.82 -2.84
C ALA A 74 -1.18 11.06 -3.43
N VAL A 75 -1.95 9.99 -3.71
CA VAL A 75 -3.36 10.13 -4.12
C VAL A 75 -4.15 10.91 -3.08
N LEU A 76 -4.01 10.56 -1.79
CA LEU A 76 -4.72 11.30 -0.73
C LEU A 76 -4.30 12.77 -0.69
N VAL A 77 -3.00 13.08 -0.85
CA VAL A 77 -2.52 14.47 -0.90
C VAL A 77 -3.15 15.23 -2.07
N VAL A 78 -3.13 14.67 -3.28
CA VAL A 78 -3.69 15.30 -4.49
C VAL A 78 -5.21 15.45 -4.37
N ALA A 79 -5.89 14.51 -3.74
CA ALA A 79 -7.32 14.58 -3.45
C ALA A 79 -7.68 15.52 -2.28
N GLY A 80 -6.69 16.18 -1.65
CA GLY A 80 -6.91 17.17 -0.58
C GLY A 80 -7.04 16.59 0.82
N TYR A 81 -6.71 15.32 1.03
CA TYR A 81 -6.73 14.69 2.35
C TYR A 81 -5.36 14.80 3.04
N PRO A 82 -5.30 15.34 4.27
CA PRO A 82 -4.06 15.45 5.02
C PRO A 82 -3.56 14.08 5.52
N ILE A 83 -2.42 13.63 4.98
CA ILE A 83 -1.79 12.33 5.30
C ILE A 83 -1.33 12.18 6.75
N GLN A 84 -1.21 13.28 7.50
CA GLN A 84 -0.83 13.25 8.92
C GLN A 84 -1.97 12.78 9.85
N THR A 85 -3.18 12.61 9.31
CA THR A 85 -4.35 12.23 10.12
C THR A 85 -4.46 10.73 10.34
N PRO A 86 -5.03 10.29 11.49
CA PRO A 86 -5.37 8.88 11.71
C PRO A 86 -6.32 8.32 10.66
N LEU A 87 -7.22 9.16 10.11
CA LEU A 87 -8.12 8.80 9.03
C LEU A 87 -7.34 8.41 7.76
N ALA A 88 -6.45 9.28 7.28
CA ALA A 88 -5.64 9.00 6.10
C ALA A 88 -4.75 7.75 6.29
N LYS A 89 -4.15 7.61 7.48
CA LYS A 89 -3.37 6.42 7.84
C LYS A 89 -4.24 5.15 7.79
N ALA A 90 -5.45 5.19 8.36
CA ALA A 90 -6.37 4.05 8.32
C ALA A 90 -6.76 3.68 6.88
N VAL A 91 -7.03 4.66 6.02
CA VAL A 91 -7.34 4.47 4.59
C VAL A 91 -6.18 3.78 3.86
N VAL A 92 -4.99 4.37 3.90
CA VAL A 92 -3.82 3.86 3.17
C VAL A 92 -3.44 2.46 3.66
N LEU A 93 -3.32 2.26 4.98
CA LEU A 93 -2.89 0.96 5.51
C LEU A 93 -3.90 -0.16 5.21
N SER A 94 -5.20 0.17 5.18
CA SER A 94 -6.23 -0.81 4.83
C SER A 94 -6.19 -1.20 3.36
N ALA A 95 -5.68 -0.35 2.47
CA ALA A 95 -5.49 -0.70 1.06
C ALA A 95 -4.55 -1.89 0.88
N PHE A 96 -3.59 -2.09 1.78
CA PHE A 96 -2.69 -3.25 1.79
C PHE A 96 -3.32 -4.52 2.38
N ALA A 97 -4.47 -4.41 3.04
CA ALA A 97 -5.19 -5.54 3.62
C ALA A 97 -6.32 -6.00 2.68
N ARG A 98 -6.18 -7.20 2.08
CA ARG A 98 -7.14 -7.74 1.09
C ARG A 98 -8.60 -7.78 1.55
N THR A 99 -8.85 -7.95 2.84
CA THR A 99 -10.21 -8.09 3.40
C THR A 99 -10.80 -6.77 3.88
N ASN A 100 -10.04 -5.67 3.84
CA ASN A 100 -10.46 -4.37 4.36
C ASN A 100 -10.75 -3.40 3.21
N ARG A 101 -11.67 -3.75 2.32
CA ARG A 101 -12.27 -2.74 1.43
C ARG A 101 -13.01 -1.69 2.28
N MET A 102 -12.84 -0.42 1.95
CA MET A 102 -13.35 0.67 2.77
C MET A 102 -13.88 1.81 1.91
N ASN A 103 -14.76 2.58 2.53
CA ASN A 103 -15.21 3.88 2.07
C ASN A 103 -14.82 4.90 3.15
N ILE A 104 -14.25 6.04 2.74
CA ILE A 104 -13.71 7.06 3.64
C ILE A 104 -14.80 7.73 4.48
N GLU A 105 -16.03 7.84 3.98
CA GLU A 105 -17.16 8.44 4.72
C GLU A 105 -17.49 7.61 5.96
N LYS A 106 -17.52 6.29 5.84
CA LYS A 106 -17.72 5.39 6.99
C LYS A 106 -16.60 5.50 8.03
N LEU A 107 -15.38 5.84 7.61
CA LEU A 107 -14.28 6.03 8.55
C LEU A 107 -14.34 7.39 9.25
N LYS A 108 -14.90 8.42 8.63
CA LYS A 108 -15.09 9.74 9.27
C LYS A 108 -16.06 9.66 10.45
N GLU A 109 -17.00 8.70 10.43
CA GLU A 109 -17.94 8.44 11.51
C GLU A 109 -17.29 7.79 12.74
N LEU A 110 -16.07 7.24 12.60
CA LEU A 110 -15.39 6.53 13.67
C LEU A 110 -14.66 7.47 14.63
N GLY A 111 -14.69 7.12 15.91
CA GLY A 111 -13.86 7.76 16.91
C GLY A 111 -12.37 7.49 16.70
N HIS A 112 -11.51 8.31 17.31
CA HIS A 112 -10.07 8.15 17.21
C HIS A 112 -9.58 6.75 17.66
N ALA A 113 -10.16 6.20 18.73
CA ALA A 113 -9.81 4.87 19.23
C ALA A 113 -10.11 3.77 18.21
N ASP A 114 -11.26 3.86 17.52
CA ASP A 114 -11.65 2.87 16.51
C ASP A 114 -10.76 2.95 15.27
N LEU A 115 -10.33 4.16 14.88
CA LEU A 115 -9.34 4.35 13.81
C LEU A 115 -7.99 3.69 14.17
N LEU A 116 -7.54 3.79 15.42
CA LEU A 116 -6.32 3.12 15.88
C LEU A 116 -6.45 1.59 15.85
N VAL A 117 -7.59 1.06 16.30
CA VAL A 117 -7.90 -0.38 16.21
C VAL A 117 -7.87 -0.84 14.75
N ARG A 118 -8.39 -0.01 13.84
CA ARG A 118 -8.38 -0.30 12.40
C ARG A 118 -6.97 -0.34 11.83
N ILE A 119 -6.15 0.65 12.16
CA ILE A 119 -4.73 0.70 11.78
C ILE A 119 -4.00 -0.56 12.22
N GLN A 120 -4.16 -0.96 13.49
CA GLN A 120 -3.54 -2.18 14.03
C GLN A 120 -4.10 -3.46 13.39
N SER A 121 -5.37 -3.47 13.01
CA SER A 121 -5.98 -4.60 12.29
C SER A 121 -5.38 -4.75 10.89
N ALA A 122 -5.22 -3.64 10.16
CA ALA A 122 -4.58 -3.64 8.85
C ALA A 122 -3.13 -4.14 8.94
N GLU A 123 -2.34 -3.65 9.91
CA GLU A 123 -0.97 -4.10 10.16
C GLU A 123 -0.90 -5.60 10.45
N ARG A 124 -1.78 -6.13 11.32
CA ARG A 124 -1.82 -7.58 11.62
C ARG A 124 -2.21 -8.40 10.39
N SER A 125 -3.18 -7.92 9.60
CA SER A 125 -3.60 -8.57 8.35
C SER A 125 -2.47 -8.61 7.33
N TRP A 126 -1.74 -7.52 7.21
CA TRP A 126 -0.54 -7.43 6.38
C TRP A 126 0.52 -8.43 6.83
N LYS A 127 0.90 -8.46 8.11
CA LYS A 127 1.91 -9.41 8.62
C LYS A 127 1.54 -10.87 8.32
N ARG A 128 0.26 -11.22 8.41
CA ARG A 128 -0.24 -12.54 8.01
C ARG A 128 -0.07 -12.76 6.51
N THR A 129 -0.52 -11.80 5.70
CA THR A 129 -0.38 -11.85 4.23
C THR A 129 1.08 -12.02 3.84
N TYR A 130 1.97 -11.18 4.37
CA TYR A 130 3.42 -11.27 4.15
C TYR A 130 4.00 -12.62 4.60
N THR A 131 3.62 -13.13 5.77
CA THR A 131 4.07 -14.47 6.19
C THR A 131 3.59 -15.57 5.23
N HIS A 132 2.36 -15.46 4.72
CA HIS A 132 1.82 -16.40 3.73
C HIS A 132 2.52 -16.29 2.37
N LEU A 133 2.85 -15.07 1.94
CA LEU A 133 3.61 -14.79 0.71
C LEU A 133 4.92 -15.62 0.67
N TYR A 134 5.66 -15.66 1.78
CA TYR A 134 6.93 -16.41 1.87
C TYR A 134 6.74 -17.92 2.09
N ARG A 135 5.51 -18.40 2.30
CA ARG A 135 5.21 -19.85 2.34
C ARG A 135 4.66 -20.38 1.00
N SER A 136 4.32 -19.48 0.10
CA SER A 136 3.81 -19.79 -1.24
C SER A 136 4.94 -20.15 -2.21
N ALA A 137 4.60 -20.83 -3.30
CA ALA A 137 5.54 -21.04 -4.40
C ALA A 137 5.97 -19.69 -5.01
N PRO A 138 7.21 -19.56 -5.53
CA PRO A 138 7.70 -18.30 -6.11
C PRO A 138 6.76 -17.66 -7.14
N SER A 139 6.11 -18.46 -7.99
CA SER A 139 5.14 -17.97 -8.98
C SER A 139 3.93 -17.29 -8.33
N GLN A 140 3.36 -17.92 -7.29
CA GLN A 140 2.24 -17.35 -6.53
C GLN A 140 2.65 -16.06 -5.80
N LEU A 141 3.89 -15.97 -5.32
CA LEU A 141 4.38 -14.74 -4.71
C LEU A 141 4.51 -13.63 -5.76
N CYS A 142 5.04 -13.94 -6.95
CA CYS A 142 5.10 -12.99 -8.05
C CYS A 142 3.71 -12.51 -8.47
N ASP A 143 2.70 -13.38 -8.60
CA ASP A 143 1.33 -12.95 -8.94
C ASP A 143 0.72 -12.01 -7.87
N GLN A 144 1.00 -12.29 -6.61
CA GLN A 144 0.49 -11.48 -5.50
C GLN A 144 1.20 -10.14 -5.37
N LEU A 145 2.50 -10.09 -5.68
CA LEU A 145 3.27 -8.87 -5.76
C LEU A 145 2.88 -8.10 -7.02
N ASP A 146 2.75 -8.73 -8.18
CA ASP A 146 2.25 -8.12 -9.43
C ASP A 146 0.92 -7.39 -9.21
N SER A 147 0.04 -7.95 -8.37
CA SER A 147 -1.15 -7.23 -7.92
C SER A 147 -0.81 -5.93 -7.20
N LEU A 148 0.12 -5.91 -6.25
CA LEU A 148 0.59 -4.68 -5.59
C LEU A 148 1.32 -3.74 -6.56
N LEU A 149 2.04 -4.28 -7.54
CA LEU A 149 2.86 -3.56 -8.50
C LEU A 149 2.08 -2.82 -9.58
N GLY A 150 0.82 -3.20 -9.81
CA GLY A 150 -0.08 -2.53 -10.74
C GLY A 150 -0.85 -1.37 -10.12
N GLY A 151 -0.36 -0.78 -9.01
CA GLY A 151 -1.06 0.30 -8.31
C GLY A 151 -2.30 -0.17 -7.55
N CYS A 152 -2.40 -1.42 -7.11
CA CYS A 152 -3.61 -1.92 -6.46
C CYS A 152 -3.93 -1.23 -5.12
N ALA A 153 -2.92 -0.83 -4.35
CA ALA A 153 -3.17 -0.01 -3.16
C ALA A 153 -3.59 1.41 -3.57
N VAL A 154 -2.99 1.97 -4.61
CA VAL A 154 -3.40 3.26 -5.20
C VAL A 154 -4.87 3.22 -5.63
N HIS A 155 -5.26 2.20 -6.40
CA HIS A 155 -6.63 1.96 -6.83
C HIS A 155 -7.58 1.74 -5.65
N ARG A 156 -7.21 0.96 -4.64
CA ARG A 156 -8.04 0.79 -3.43
C ARG A 156 -8.22 2.06 -2.62
N VAL A 157 -7.23 2.95 -2.61
CA VAL A 157 -7.38 4.28 -2.01
C VAL A 157 -8.34 5.12 -2.86
N LEU A 158 -8.19 5.14 -4.18
CA LEU A 158 -9.12 5.82 -5.09
C LEU A 158 -10.56 5.31 -4.94
N GLU A 159 -10.75 3.98 -4.87
CA GLU A 159 -12.03 3.33 -4.55
C GLU A 159 -12.56 3.86 -3.21
N ALA A 160 -11.70 3.98 -2.19
CA ALA A 160 -12.12 4.38 -0.86
C ALA A 160 -12.54 5.86 -0.76
N ILE A 161 -12.01 6.73 -1.61
CA ILE A 161 -12.37 8.16 -1.65
C ILE A 161 -13.38 8.48 -2.77
N ASP A 162 -14.04 7.47 -3.34
CA ASP A 162 -15.03 7.58 -4.42
C ASP A 162 -14.50 8.37 -5.64
N PHE A 163 -13.21 8.22 -5.93
CA PHE A 163 -12.48 8.99 -6.95
C PHE A 163 -11.86 8.10 -8.05
N ASP A 164 -12.23 6.81 -8.10
CA ASP A 164 -11.69 5.89 -9.11
C ASP A 164 -12.41 6.07 -10.48
N PRO A 165 -11.71 6.56 -11.52
CA PRO A 165 -12.29 6.72 -12.86
C PRO A 165 -12.64 5.38 -13.55
N ASN A 166 -12.23 4.24 -13.00
CA ASN A 166 -12.46 2.89 -13.56
C ASN A 166 -13.46 2.05 -12.76
N VAL A 167 -14.02 2.55 -11.65
CA VAL A 167 -15.09 1.84 -10.95
C VAL A 167 -16.39 1.99 -11.74
N LYS A 168 -16.82 0.90 -12.38
CA LYS A 168 -18.22 0.76 -12.79
C LYS A 168 -19.08 0.85 -11.54
N THR A 169 -19.82 1.94 -11.40
CA THR A 169 -20.99 1.99 -10.54
C THR A 169 -21.87 0.79 -10.89
N ALA A 170 -22.09 -0.07 -9.89
CA ALA A 170 -23.06 -1.15 -9.98
C ALA A 170 -24.49 -0.58 -9.90
#